data_AF-A0A7C1PJP0-F1
#
_entry.id   AF-A0A7C1PJP0-F1
#
_cell.length_a   1.000
_cell.length_b   1.000
_cell.length_c   1.000
_cell.angle_alpha   90.00
_cell.angle_beta   90.00
_cell.angle_gamma   90.00
#
_symmetry.space_group_name_H-M   'P 1'
#
loop_
_entity.id
_entity.type
_entity.pdbx_description
1 polymer ?
#
loop_
_entity_poly.entity_id
_entity_poly.type
_entity_poly.pdbx_seq_one_letter_code
_entity_poly.pdbx_strand_id
1 'polypeptide(L)'
;MRLLNQTIEDIEEVSIDPDGEIRDRLNKLAIPSGSLGRLEEFATVYASIKGSINAPIRHKVVFTMAGDHGVSSEGVSAFPQEVTRQMVENFL
;
A
#
# COMPACT_ATOMS: atom_id res chain seq x y z
N MET A 1 20.28 10.37 -10.00
CA MET A 1 18.97 11.02 -10.22
C MET A 1 18.14 10.42 -11.35
N ARG A 2 18.73 9.76 -12.38
CA ARG A 2 17.95 9.16 -13.49
C ARG A 2 16.81 8.22 -13.03
N LEU A 3 17.08 7.31 -12.08
CA LEU A 3 16.06 6.39 -11.56
C LEU A 3 14.88 7.15 -10.94
N LEU A 4 15.14 8.14 -10.08
CA LEU A 4 14.09 8.95 -9.44
C LEU A 4 13.20 9.62 -10.48
N ASN A 5 13.80 10.31 -11.45
CA ASN A 5 13.04 11.05 -12.46
C ASN A 5 12.19 10.09 -13.32
N GLN A 6 12.78 8.98 -13.79
CA GLN A 6 12.04 7.99 -14.57
C GLN A 6 10.89 7.38 -13.78
N THR A 7 11.11 6.99 -12.53
CA THR A 7 10.05 6.40 -11.70
C THR A 7 8.89 7.37 -11.47
N ILE A 8 9.16 8.67 -11.31
CA ILE A 8 8.11 9.69 -11.19
C ILE A 8 7.33 9.83 -12.50
N GLU A 9 8.03 9.84 -13.65
CA GLU A 9 7.41 9.91 -14.98
C GLU A 9 6.52 8.70 -15.29
N ASP A 10 6.85 7.53 -14.76
CA ASP A 10 6.10 6.28 -14.97
C ASP A 10 4.85 6.15 -14.07
N ILE A 11 4.57 7.11 -13.16
CA ILE A 11 3.36 7.08 -12.31
C ILE A 11 2.15 7.56 -13.12
N GLU A 12 1.19 6.66 -13.33
CA GLU A 12 -0.05 6.95 -14.05
C GLU A 12 -1.20 7.31 -13.09
N GLU A 13 -2.09 8.21 -13.54
CA GLU A 13 -3.34 8.48 -12.84
C GLU A 13 -4.30 7.29 -12.97
N VAL A 14 -4.93 6.91 -11.86
CA VAL A 14 -5.88 5.79 -11.84
C VAL A 14 -7.30 6.34 -11.92
N SER A 15 -8.00 6.06 -13.03
CA SER A 15 -9.44 6.27 -13.11
C SER A 15 -10.17 5.17 -12.33
N ILE A 16 -11.03 5.57 -11.39
CA ILE A 16 -11.74 4.62 -10.52
C ILE A 16 -13.02 4.17 -11.20
N ASP A 17 -13.08 2.86 -11.50
CA ASP A 17 -14.23 2.20 -12.12
C ASP A 17 -14.87 3.00 -13.28
N PRO A 18 -14.09 3.43 -14.30
CA PRO A 18 -14.54 4.39 -15.31
C PRO A 18 -15.80 3.93 -16.06
N ASP A 19 -15.93 2.62 -16.28
CA ASP A 19 -17.03 2.01 -17.02
C ASP A 19 -18.12 1.40 -16.09
N GLY A 20 -17.93 1.48 -14.76
CA GLY A 20 -18.87 0.94 -13.77
C GLY A 20 -18.87 -0.60 -13.63
N GLU A 21 -17.98 -1.31 -14.31
CA GLU A 21 -17.93 -2.78 -14.32
C GLU A 21 -17.72 -3.38 -12.92
N ILE A 22 -16.91 -2.72 -12.09
CA ILE A 22 -16.62 -3.20 -10.74
C ILE A 22 -17.86 -3.07 -9.86
N ARG A 23 -18.52 -1.91 -9.90
CA ARG A 23 -19.80 -1.68 -9.21
C ARG A 23 -20.87 -2.66 -9.68
N ASP A 24 -20.97 -2.92 -10.98
CA ASP A 24 -21.93 -3.86 -11.54
C ASP A 24 -21.72 -5.29 -11.05
N ARG A 25 -20.47 -5.72 -10.88
CA ARG A 25 -20.18 -7.02 -10.26
C ARG A 25 -20.60 -7.07 -8.80
N LEU A 26 -20.30 -6.02 -8.02
CA LEU A 26 -20.68 -5.96 -6.61
C LEU A 26 -22.20 -6.03 -6.45
N ASN A 27 -22.95 -5.34 -7.31
CA ASN A 27 -24.42 -5.36 -7.34
C ASN A 27 -25.01 -6.74 -7.68
N LYS A 28 -24.25 -7.63 -8.34
CA LYS A 28 -24.68 -9.00 -8.67
C LYS A 28 -24.46 -10.00 -7.53
N LEU A 29 -23.79 -9.59 -6.45
CA LEU A 29 -23.61 -10.45 -5.29
C LEU A 29 -24.96 -10.68 -4.59
N ALA A 30 -25.19 -11.90 -4.09
CA ALA A 30 -26.39 -12.25 -3.34
C ALA A 30 -26.33 -11.73 -1.88
N ILE A 31 -26.07 -10.43 -1.72
CA ILE A 31 -25.95 -9.73 -0.44
C ILE A 31 -26.68 -8.37 -0.52
N PRO A 32 -27.11 -7.77 0.59
CA PRO A 32 -27.65 -6.41 0.56
C PRO A 32 -26.62 -5.41 0.01
N SER A 33 -27.05 -4.50 -0.84
CA SER A 33 -26.19 -3.47 -1.43
C SER A 33 -25.45 -2.67 -0.34
N GLY A 34 -24.13 -2.53 -0.48
CA GLY A 34 -23.30 -1.80 0.48
C GLY A 34 -23.05 -2.52 1.81
N SER A 35 -23.51 -3.76 1.98
CA SER A 35 -23.37 -4.49 3.25
C SER A 35 -21.92 -4.82 3.63
N LEU A 36 -20.97 -4.76 2.68
CA LEU A 36 -19.54 -4.96 2.97
C LEU A 36 -18.82 -3.64 3.25
N GLY A 37 -19.51 -2.50 3.13
CA GLY A 37 -18.99 -1.18 3.46
C GLY A 37 -17.64 -0.88 2.81
N ARG A 38 -16.63 -0.59 3.62
CA ARG A 38 -15.28 -0.24 3.14
C ARG A 38 -14.59 -1.35 2.33
N LEU A 39 -15.02 -2.59 2.47
CA LEU A 39 -14.44 -3.66 1.67
C LEU A 39 -14.81 -3.53 0.18
N GLU A 40 -16.02 -3.02 -0.14
CA GLU A 40 -16.42 -2.70 -1.51
C GLU A 40 -15.59 -1.53 -2.06
N GLU A 41 -15.35 -0.51 -1.23
CA GLU A 41 -14.49 0.64 -1.56
C GLU A 41 -13.06 0.17 -1.90
N PHE A 42 -12.44 -0.61 -1.02
CA PHE A 42 -11.08 -1.11 -1.24
C PHE A 42 -10.96 -2.06 -2.42
N ALA A 43 -11.95 -2.94 -2.62
CA ALA A 43 -11.99 -3.82 -3.79
C ALA A 43 -12.06 -3.01 -5.09
N THR A 44 -12.85 -1.92 -5.09
CA THR A 44 -13.01 -1.03 -6.25
C THR A 44 -11.70 -0.31 -6.58
N VAL A 45 -11.05 0.29 -5.58
CA VAL A 45 -9.75 0.95 -5.78
C VAL A 45 -8.69 -0.06 -6.24
N TYR A 46 -8.60 -1.23 -5.60
CA TYR A 46 -7.63 -2.25 -5.97
C TYR A 46 -7.81 -2.76 -7.41
N ALA A 47 -9.04 -3.11 -7.79
CA ALA A 47 -9.34 -3.58 -9.13
C ALA A 47 -9.07 -2.50 -10.20
N SER A 48 -9.33 -1.23 -9.87
CA SER A 48 -9.02 -0.08 -10.74
C SER A 48 -7.51 0.09 -10.94
N ILE A 49 -6.72 0.05 -9.85
CA ILE A 49 -5.25 0.09 -9.92
C ILE A 49 -4.69 -1.08 -10.75
N LYS A 50 -5.31 -2.26 -10.62
CA LYS A 50 -4.87 -3.46 -11.36
C LYS A 50 -5.39 -3.51 -12.79
N GLY A 51 -6.29 -2.61 -13.20
CA GLY A 51 -6.95 -2.63 -14.50
C GLY A 51 -7.76 -3.91 -14.75
N SER A 52 -8.15 -4.63 -13.70
CA SER A 52 -8.85 -5.91 -13.84
C SER A 52 -9.69 -6.24 -12.62
N ILE A 53 -10.96 -6.57 -12.88
CA ILE A 53 -11.89 -7.04 -11.87
C ILE A 53 -11.50 -8.40 -11.27
N ASN A 54 -10.68 -9.17 -11.97
CA ASN A 54 -10.20 -10.49 -11.56
C ASN A 54 -8.70 -10.47 -11.20
N ALA A 55 -8.28 -9.44 -10.46
CA ALA A 55 -6.89 -9.33 -10.01
C ALA A 55 -6.66 -10.14 -8.71
N PRO A 56 -5.82 -11.20 -8.73
CA PRO A 56 -5.48 -11.93 -7.52
C PRO A 56 -4.40 -11.19 -6.70
N ILE A 57 -4.54 -11.17 -5.38
CA ILE A 57 -3.54 -10.59 -4.47
C ILE A 57 -2.41 -11.59 -4.21
N ARG A 58 -1.33 -11.49 -4.98
CA ARG A 58 -0.12 -12.35 -4.89
C ARG A 58 1.12 -11.52 -4.52
N HIS A 59 2.20 -12.20 -4.12
CA HIS A 59 3.52 -11.58 -3.86
C HIS A 59 3.47 -10.34 -2.96
N LYS A 60 2.81 -10.46 -1.81
CA LYS A 60 2.78 -9.40 -0.80
C LYS A 60 4.18 -9.24 -0.22
N VAL A 61 4.70 -8.01 -0.21
CA VAL A 61 6.02 -7.67 0.31
C VAL A 61 5.87 -6.49 1.26
N VAL A 62 6.59 -6.54 2.39
CA VAL A 62 6.75 -5.43 3.32
C VAL A 62 8.20 -4.99 3.25
N PHE A 63 8.43 -3.72 2.91
CA PHE A 63 9.76 -3.11 2.94
C PHE A 63 9.96 -2.37 4.25
N THR A 64 10.78 -2.91 5.15
CA THR A 64 11.18 -2.24 6.40
C THR A 64 12.46 -1.48 6.17
N MET A 65 12.40 -0.14 6.22
CA MET A 65 13.56 0.74 6.11
C MET A 65 14.04 1.10 7.51
N ALA A 66 15.33 0.84 7.80
CA ALA A 66 15.94 1.16 9.08
C ALA A 66 17.15 2.09 8.87
N GLY A 67 17.27 3.12 9.69
CA GLY A 67 18.37 4.06 9.67
C GLY A 67 18.40 4.88 10.96
N ASP A 68 19.60 5.21 11.41
CA ASP A 68 19.79 6.05 12.58
C ASP A 68 19.71 7.54 12.24
N HIS A 69 19.45 8.34 13.26
CA HIS A 69 19.41 9.80 13.17
C HIS A 69 20.34 10.43 14.20
N GLY A 70 21.22 11.33 13.74
CA GLY A 70 22.22 12.00 14.59
C GLY A 70 21.61 12.79 15.75
N VAL A 71 20.41 13.34 15.58
CA VAL A 71 19.68 14.08 16.64
C VAL A 71 19.43 13.24 17.90
N SER A 72 19.52 11.90 17.80
CA SER A 72 19.41 11.03 18.97
C SER A 72 20.47 11.33 20.05
N SER A 73 21.62 11.94 19.69
CA SER A 73 22.63 12.37 20.68
C SER A 73 22.11 13.44 21.65
N GLU A 74 21.08 14.19 21.25
CA GLU A 74 20.50 15.27 22.04
C GLU A 74 19.49 14.78 23.10
N GLY A 75 19.40 13.46 23.31
CA GLY A 75 18.51 12.87 24.33
C GLY A 75 17.02 12.95 23.98
N VAL A 76 16.67 13.15 22.71
CA VAL A 76 15.27 13.26 22.24
C VAL A 76 14.58 11.91 22.04
N SER A 77 15.30 10.80 22.16
CA SER A 77 14.81 9.43 21.98
C SER A 77 14.59 8.74 23.32
N ALA A 78 13.54 7.91 23.40
CA ALA A 78 13.26 7.06 24.56
C ALA A 78 14.22 5.86 24.69
N PHE A 79 14.91 5.50 23.60
CA PHE A 79 15.83 4.36 23.55
C PHE A 79 17.20 4.79 23.00
N PRO A 80 18.30 4.14 23.42
CA PRO A 80 19.62 4.34 22.84
C PRO A 80 19.66 4.04 21.34
N GLN A 81 20.54 4.73 20.61
CA GLN A 81 20.68 4.58 19.15
C GLN A 81 20.99 3.13 18.71
N GLU A 82 21.76 2.38 19.50
CA GLU A 82 22.09 0.98 19.22
C GLU A 82 20.87 0.04 19.07
N VAL A 83 19.72 0.43 19.62
CA VAL A 83 18.48 -0.34 19.53
C VAL A 83 18.01 -0.48 18.08
N THR A 84 18.29 0.49 17.20
CA THR A 84 17.95 0.37 15.76
C THR A 84 18.54 -0.91 15.17
N ARG A 85 19.84 -1.15 15.38
CA ARG A 85 20.53 -2.35 14.89
C ARG A 85 19.99 -3.61 15.57
N GLN A 86 19.81 -3.60 16.88
CA GLN A 86 19.28 -4.75 17.63
C GLN A 86 17.88 -5.15 17.12
N MET A 87 17.03 -4.18 16.81
CA MET A 87 15.71 -4.45 16.24
C MET A 87 15.79 -4.98 14.81
N VAL A 88 16.76 -4.51 14.01
CA VAL A 88 17.02 -5.08 12.68
C VAL A 88 17.45 -6.54 12.78
N GLU A 89 18.30 -6.90 13.74
CA GLU A 89 18.73 -8.28 13.99
C GLU A 89 17.56 -9.21 14.35
N ASN A 90 16.46 -8.69 14.91
CA ASN A 90 15.25 -9.50 15.16
C ASN A 90 14.46 -9.86 13.89
N PHE A 91 14.74 -9.23 12.74
CA PHE A 91 14.07 -9.52 11.46
C PHE A 91 14.85 -10.48 10.55
N LEU A 92 16.12 -10.79 10.86
CA LEU A 92 17.05 -11.55 10.00
C LEU A 92 17.22 -13.00 10.48
#